data_AF-A0A849ZUB9-F1
#
_entry.id   AF-A0A849ZUB9-F1
#
_cell.length_a   1.000
_cell.length_b   1.000
_cell.length_c   1.000
_cell.angle_alpha   90.00
_cell.angle_beta   90.00
_cell.angle_gamma   90.00
#
_symmetry.space_group_name_H-M   'P 1'
#
loop_
_entity.id
_entity.type
_entity.pdbx_description
1 polymer ?
#
loop_
_entity_poly.entity_id
_entity_poly.type
_entity_poly.pdbx_seq_one_letter_code
_entity_poly.pdbx_strand_id
1 'polypeptide(L)'
;MAKAQLSGSLEEQLATVYALVEQRMAEGRYSGAVHYAKEILRVAPDYGNIQEIYHQARIARREQTLTLLFSLLAAILAIALSRAAGLRQDWQSLLLAFVGLVLGFLLANAWFQHRRPPID
;
A
#
# COMPACT_ATOMS: atom_id res chain seq x y z
N MET A 1 12.75 5.87 16.27
CA MET A 1 11.62 6.74 16.64
C MET A 1 11.32 6.51 18.10
N ALA A 2 11.14 7.57 18.89
CA ALA A 2 10.86 7.46 20.33
C ALA A 2 9.61 6.59 20.53
N LYS A 3 9.74 5.51 21.30
CA LYS A 3 8.59 4.78 21.83
C LYS A 3 7.88 5.75 22.77
N ALA A 4 6.87 6.45 22.29
CA ALA A 4 5.95 7.15 23.18
C ALA A 4 5.44 6.09 24.15
N GLN A 5 5.83 6.19 25.42
CA GLN A 5 5.26 5.34 26.45
C GLN A 5 3.78 5.68 26.49
N LEU A 6 2.95 4.73 26.08
CA LEU A 6 1.51 4.79 26.28
C LEU A 6 1.29 4.75 27.79
N SER A 7 1.26 5.91 28.44
CA SER A 7 0.98 6.07 29.86
C SER A 7 -0.50 6.34 30.04
N GLY A 8 -1.20 5.48 30.77
CA GLY A 8 -2.66 5.58 30.94
C GLY A 8 -3.30 4.22 31.18
N SER A 9 -4.62 4.21 31.37
CA SER A 9 -5.40 2.99 31.47
C SER A 9 -5.35 2.20 30.16
N LEU A 10 -5.57 0.87 30.18
CA LEU A 10 -5.58 0.05 28.97
C LEU A 10 -6.49 0.63 27.88
N GLU A 11 -7.61 1.21 28.28
CA GLU A 11 -8.60 1.81 27.38
C GLU A 11 -8.05 3.08 26.68
N GLU A 12 -7.35 3.95 27.39
CA GLU A 12 -6.68 5.13 26.81
C GLU A 12 -5.56 4.73 25.84
N GLN A 13 -4.83 3.66 26.15
CA GLN A 13 -3.80 3.12 25.27
C GLN A 13 -4.42 2.56 23.98
N LEU A 14 -5.51 1.79 24.09
CA LEU A 14 -6.25 1.27 22.94
C LEU A 14 -6.81 2.40 22.07
N ALA A 15 -7.39 3.44 22.68
CA ALA A 15 -7.89 4.62 21.96
C ALA A 15 -6.78 5.35 21.20
N THR A 16 -5.60 5.50 21.81
CA THR A 16 -4.44 6.13 21.18
C THR A 16 -3.94 5.33 19.98
N VAL A 17 -3.81 4.00 20.12
CA VAL A 17 -3.37 3.13 19.02
C VAL A 17 -4.43 3.08 17.93
N TYR A 18 -5.71 3.09 18.28
CA TYR A 18 -6.81 3.10 17.32
C TYR A 18 -6.82 4.37 16.47
N ALA A 19 -6.69 5.56 17.10
CA ALA A 19 -6.53 6.82 16.37
C ALA A 19 -5.31 6.81 15.43
N LEU A 20 -4.21 6.18 15.85
CA LEU A 20 -3.04 6.00 15.00
C LEU A 20 -3.33 5.09 13.80
N VAL A 21 -4.11 4.03 13.95
CA VAL A 21 -4.55 3.18 12.84
C VAL A 21 -5.34 4.01 11.83
N GLU A 22 -6.34 4.77 12.28
CA GLU A 22 -7.17 5.63 11.43
C GLU A 22 -6.33 6.67 10.69
N GLN A 23 -5.41 7.33 11.38
CA GLN A 23 -4.48 8.27 10.78
C GLN A 23 -3.64 7.59 9.68
N ARG A 24 -3.10 6.39 9.94
CA ARG A 24 -2.30 5.66 8.93
C ARG A 24 -3.14 5.19 7.75
N MET A 25 -4.41 4.88 7.95
CA MET A 25 -5.34 4.59 6.87
C MET A 25 -5.57 5.84 6.00
N ALA A 26 -5.83 6.99 6.61
CA ALA A 26 -6.02 8.25 5.92
C ALA A 26 -4.77 8.70 5.14
N GLU A 27 -3.57 8.47 5.68
CA GLU A 27 -2.29 8.76 5.01
C GLU A 27 -1.95 7.75 3.88
N GLY A 28 -2.77 6.72 3.64
CA GLY A 28 -2.45 5.64 2.69
C GLY A 28 -1.27 4.76 3.11
N ARG A 29 -0.89 4.79 4.40
CA ARG A 29 0.25 4.05 4.98
C ARG A 29 -0.23 2.70 5.54
N TYR A 30 -0.77 1.88 4.65
CA TYR A 30 -1.48 0.64 5.00
C TYR A 30 -0.63 -0.39 5.73
N SER A 31 0.68 -0.47 5.45
CA SER A 31 1.59 -1.37 6.20
C SER A 31 1.66 -1.01 7.70
N GLY A 32 1.63 0.28 8.03
CA GLY A 32 1.59 0.75 9.41
C GLY A 32 0.22 0.52 10.06
N ALA A 33 -0.86 0.79 9.33
CA ALA A 33 -2.22 0.54 9.80
C ALA A 33 -2.44 -0.96 10.13
N VAL A 34 -2.02 -1.87 9.24
CA VAL A 34 -2.07 -3.33 9.48
C VAL A 34 -1.29 -3.72 10.73
N HIS A 35 -0.12 -3.10 10.96
CA HIS A 35 0.72 -3.41 12.11
C HIS A 35 0.02 -3.04 13.43
N TYR A 36 -0.44 -1.80 13.56
CA TYR A 36 -1.11 -1.32 14.78
C TYR A 36 -2.48 -1.98 14.99
N ALA A 37 -3.26 -2.18 13.93
CA ALA A 37 -4.56 -2.86 14.05
C ALA A 37 -4.40 -4.31 14.52
N LYS A 38 -3.33 -5.00 14.10
CA LYS A 38 -3.01 -6.34 14.60
C LYS A 38 -2.66 -6.35 16.09
N GLU A 39 -2.06 -5.28 16.61
CA GLU A 39 -1.76 -5.15 18.05
C GLU A 39 -3.05 -4.99 18.86
N ILE A 40 -3.98 -4.13 18.41
CA ILE A 40 -5.30 -3.99 19.04
C ILE A 40 -6.06 -5.31 19.02
N LEU A 41 -6.13 -5.99 17.86
CA LEU A 41 -6.85 -7.27 17.71
C LEU A 41 -6.34 -8.39 18.63
N ARG A 42 -5.06 -8.35 19.05
CA ARG A 42 -4.48 -9.33 19.98
C ARG A 42 -4.96 -9.13 21.41
N VAL A 43 -5.27 -7.90 21.80
CA VAL A 43 -5.58 -7.52 23.17
C VAL A 43 -7.09 -7.33 23.37
N ALA A 44 -7.75 -6.68 22.40
CA ALA A 44 -9.18 -6.39 22.41
C ALA A 44 -9.76 -6.58 20.99
N PRO A 45 -10.13 -7.82 20.60
CA PRO A 45 -10.58 -8.12 19.24
C PRO A 45 -11.87 -7.40 18.84
N ASP A 46 -12.72 -7.06 19.82
CA ASP A 46 -14.01 -6.39 19.61
C ASP A 46 -13.94 -4.87 19.85
N TYR A 47 -12.73 -4.29 19.87
CA TYR A 47 -12.54 -2.87 20.09
C TYR A 47 -12.98 -2.05 18.87
N GLY A 48 -14.14 -1.40 18.97
CA GLY A 48 -14.71 -0.61 17.88
C GLY A 48 -14.93 -1.44 16.62
N ASN A 49 -14.58 -0.90 15.45
CA ASN A 49 -14.63 -1.60 14.16
C ASN A 49 -13.24 -2.11 13.71
N ILE A 50 -12.32 -2.39 14.64
CA ILE A 50 -10.91 -2.64 14.29
C ILE A 50 -10.70 -3.87 13.39
N GLN A 51 -11.58 -4.87 13.48
CA GLN A 51 -11.56 -6.04 12.58
C GLN A 51 -11.77 -5.63 11.11
N GLU A 52 -12.73 -4.74 10.88
CA GLU A 52 -13.06 -4.23 9.55
C GLU A 52 -11.91 -3.35 9.03
N ILE A 53 -11.40 -2.43 9.86
CA ILE A 53 -10.25 -1.60 9.50
C ILE A 53 -9.01 -2.45 9.16
N TYR A 54 -8.74 -3.51 9.93
CA TYR A 54 -7.64 -4.42 9.65
C TYR A 54 -7.80 -5.13 8.30
N HIS A 55 -9.01 -5.59 7.99
CA HIS A 55 -9.32 -6.23 6.72
C HIS A 55 -9.12 -5.25 5.54
N GLN A 56 -9.68 -4.04 5.64
CA GLN A 56 -9.51 -2.98 4.64
C GLN A 56 -8.03 -2.61 4.46
N ALA A 57 -7.29 -2.42 5.54
CA ALA A 57 -5.87 -2.09 5.51
C ALA A 57 -5.06 -3.19 4.81
N ARG A 58 -5.39 -4.48 5.02
CA ARG A 58 -4.73 -5.59 4.34
C ARG A 58 -5.00 -5.62 2.84
N ILE A 59 -6.24 -5.37 2.43
CA ILE A 59 -6.60 -5.30 1.01
C ILE A 59 -5.85 -4.15 0.35
N ALA A 60 -5.94 -2.94 0.92
CA ALA A 60 -5.28 -1.75 0.38
C ALA A 60 -3.76 -1.91 0.31
N ARG A 61 -3.13 -2.50 1.33
CA ARG A 61 -1.69 -2.83 1.30
C ARG A 61 -1.34 -3.78 0.16
N ARG A 62 -2.16 -4.81 -0.07
CA ARG A 62 -1.94 -5.79 -1.14
C ARG A 62 -2.06 -5.13 -2.51
N GLU A 63 -3.10 -4.32 -2.72
CA GLU A 63 -3.28 -3.55 -3.96
C GLU A 63 -2.09 -2.63 -4.23
N GLN A 64 -1.63 -1.89 -3.23
CA GLN A 64 -0.47 -1.01 -3.35
C GLN A 64 0.80 -1.79 -3.74
N THR A 65 1.04 -2.93 -3.09
CA THR A 65 2.19 -3.80 -3.38
C THR A 65 2.12 -4.33 -4.81
N LEU A 66 0.96 -4.83 -5.23
CA LEU A 66 0.77 -5.35 -6.58
C LEU A 66 0.93 -4.27 -7.64
N THR A 67 0.38 -3.07 -7.40
CA THR A 67 0.52 -1.93 -8.31
C THR A 67 1.98 -1.59 -8.56
N LEU A 68 2.79 -1.53 -7.49
CA LEU A 68 4.23 -1.30 -7.61
C LEU A 68 4.92 -2.43 -8.38
N LEU A 69 4.58 -3.70 -8.10
CA LEU A 69 5.14 -4.83 -8.83
C LEU A 69 4.82 -4.79 -10.33
N PHE A 70 3.58 -4.48 -10.71
CA PHE A 70 3.19 -4.32 -12.10
C PHE A 70 3.94 -3.17 -12.78
N SER A 71 4.10 -2.03 -12.10
CA SER A 71 4.89 -0.91 -12.63
C SER A 71 6.35 -1.30 -12.88
N LEU A 72 6.97 -2.05 -11.95
CA LEU A 72 8.34 -2.51 -12.08
C LEU A 72 8.48 -3.53 -13.22
N LEU A 73 7.56 -4.50 -13.32
CA LEU A 73 7.57 -5.48 -14.41
C LEU A 73 7.40 -4.81 -15.78
N ALA A 74 6.50 -3.83 -15.90
CA ALA A 74 6.32 -3.08 -17.13
C ALA A 74 7.58 -2.29 -17.53
N ALA A 75 8.28 -1.69 -16.57
CA ALA A 75 9.56 -1.02 -16.81
C ALA A 75 10.64 -2.01 -17.30
N ILE A 76 10.76 -3.18 -16.66
CA ILE A 76 11.71 -4.24 -17.06
C ILE A 76 11.42 -4.72 -18.48
N LEU A 77 10.14 -4.98 -18.80
CA LEU A 77 9.71 -5.38 -20.14
C LEU A 77 10.02 -4.31 -21.18
N ALA A 78 9.81 -3.02 -20.87
CA ALA A 78 10.14 -1.92 -21.76
C ALA A 78 11.65 -1.86 -22.08
N ILE A 79 12.51 -2.11 -21.09
CA ILE A 79 13.97 -2.21 -21.31
C ILE A 79 14.31 -3.42 -22.20
N ALA A 80 13.71 -4.58 -21.92
CA ALA A 80 13.96 -5.77 -22.73
C ALA A 80 13.56 -5.56 -24.20
N LEU A 81 12.39 -4.96 -24.43
CA LEU A 81 11.90 -4.61 -25.77
C LEU A 81 12.78 -3.56 -26.46
N SER A 82 13.24 -2.55 -25.72
CA SER A 82 14.20 -1.54 -26.20
C SER A 82 15.46 -2.20 -26.77
N ARG A 83 16.06 -3.13 -26.01
CA ARG A 83 17.27 -3.84 -26.42
C ARG A 83 17.01 -4.77 -27.59
N ALA A 84 15.89 -5.49 -27.60
CA ALA A 84 15.49 -6.34 -28.72
C ALA A 84 15.27 -5.55 -30.02
N ALA A 85 14.80 -4.30 -29.92
CA ALA A 85 14.64 -3.37 -31.05
C ALA A 85 15.96 -2.74 -31.54
N GLY A 86 17.10 -3.11 -30.95
CA GLY A 86 18.42 -2.61 -31.35
C GLY A 86 18.74 -1.20 -30.85
N LEU A 87 17.99 -0.67 -29.88
CA LEU A 87 18.30 0.62 -29.25
C LEU A 87 19.57 0.49 -28.42
N ARG A 88 20.67 1.00 -28.96
CA ARG A 88 22.01 0.91 -28.34
C ARG A 88 22.26 2.03 -27.33
N GLN A 89 21.54 3.14 -27.42
CA GLN A 89 21.76 4.28 -26.52
C GLN A 89 21.05 4.07 -25.19
N ASP A 90 21.79 4.18 -24.09
CA ASP A 90 21.27 3.87 -22.75
C ASP A 90 20.16 4.82 -22.31
N TRP A 91 20.22 6.10 -22.70
CA TRP A 91 19.17 7.07 -22.38
C TRP A 91 17.81 6.71 -23.01
N GLN A 92 17.79 6.06 -24.18
CA GLN A 92 16.56 5.61 -24.83
C GLN A 92 15.91 4.47 -24.04
N SER A 93 16.73 3.53 -23.55
CA SER A 93 16.27 2.44 -22.69
C SER A 93 15.73 2.96 -21.36
N LEU A 94 16.39 3.97 -20.77
CA LEU A 94 15.93 4.62 -19.55
C LEU A 94 14.61 5.36 -19.75
N LEU A 95 14.46 6.08 -20.86
CA LEU A 95 13.21 6.75 -21.21
C LEU A 95 12.06 5.75 -21.38
N LEU A 96 12.29 4.65 -22.11
CA LEU A 96 11.30 3.59 -22.28
C LEU A 96 10.98 2.89 -20.96
N ALA A 97 11.97 2.66 -20.10
CA ALA A 97 11.73 2.12 -18.76
C ALA A 97 10.81 3.02 -17.94
N PHE A 98 11.04 4.34 -17.98
CA PHE A 98 10.20 5.32 -17.29
C PHE A 98 8.76 5.31 -17.84
N VAL A 99 8.60 5.29 -19.16
CA VAL A 99 7.28 5.17 -19.80
C VAL A 99 6.60 3.87 -19.38
N GLY A 100 7.32 2.74 -19.42
CA GLY A 100 6.81 1.44 -18.97
C GLY A 100 6.38 1.45 -17.50
N LEU A 101 7.15 2.09 -16.63
CA LEU A 101 6.83 2.25 -15.21
C LEU A 101 5.50 3.00 -15.02
N VAL A 102 5.36 4.16 -15.67
CA VAL A 102 4.16 4.99 -15.60
C VAL A 102 2.95 4.22 -16.15
N LEU A 103 3.08 3.60 -17.32
CA LEU A 103 1.99 2.82 -17.92
C LEU A 103 1.58 1.64 -17.04
N GLY A 104 2.55 0.89 -16.51
CA GLY A 104 2.27 -0.23 -15.60
C GLY A 104 1.56 0.21 -14.32
N PHE A 105 1.98 1.35 -13.74
CA PHE A 105 1.29 1.94 -12.60
C PHE A 105 -0.16 2.33 -12.93
N LEU A 106 -0.37 3.06 -14.04
CA LEU A 106 -1.70 3.53 -14.45
C LEU A 106 -2.65 2.36 -14.75
N LEU A 107 -2.18 1.35 -15.48
CA LEU A 107 -2.96 0.16 -15.81
C LEU A 107 -3.33 -0.64 -14.56
N ALA A 108 -2.38 -0.88 -13.66
CA ALA A 108 -2.65 -1.61 -12.42
C ALA A 108 -3.61 -0.81 -11.52
N ASN A 109 -3.41 0.50 -11.39
CA ASN A 109 -4.30 1.35 -10.60
C ASN A 109 -5.72 1.37 -11.17
N ALA A 110 -5.90 1.55 -12.48
CA ALA A 110 -7.22 1.52 -13.12
C ALA A 110 -7.91 0.17 -12.94
N TRP A 111 -7.15 -0.93 -13.06
CA TRP A 111 -7.66 -2.28 -12.84
C TRP A 111 -8.16 -2.51 -11.40
N PHE A 112 -7.38 -2.08 -10.40
CA PHE A 112 -7.79 -2.21 -9.00
C PHE A 112 -8.97 -1.30 -8.67
N GLN A 113 -9.00 -0.07 -9.17
CA GLN A 113 -10.14 0.84 -8.97
C GLN A 113 -11.43 0.25 -9.52
N HIS A 114 -11.40 -0.37 -10.71
CA HIS A 114 -12.58 -1.01 -11.28
C HIS A 114 -13.08 -2.23 -10.48
N ARG A 115 -12.21 -2.86 -9.69
CA ARG A 115 -12.53 -4.02 -8.87
C ARG A 115 -12.91 -3.70 -7.44
N ARG A 116 -12.85 -2.43 -7.03
CA ARG A 116 -13.33 -2.03 -5.71
C ARG A 116 -14.86 -2.06 -5.71
N PRO A 117 -15.52 -2.79 -4.80
CA PRO A 117 -16.96 -2.67 -4.64
C PRO A 117 -17.30 -1.21 -4.29
N PRO A 118 -18.46 -0.70 -4.73
CA PRO A 118 -18.93 0.61 -4.29
C PRO A 118 -19.01 0.61 -2.76
N ILE A 119 -18.44 1.64 -2.15
CA ILE A 119 -18.57 1.90 -0.73
C ILE A 119 -19.88 2.68 -0.60
N ASP A 120 -20.96 1.99 -0.22
CA ASP A 120 -22.22 2.60 0.23
C ASP A 120 -22.10 3.08 1.69
#